data_AF-A0A6G3QLH4-F1
#
_entry.id   AF-A0A6G3QLH4-F1
#
_cell.length_a   1.000
_cell.length_b   1.000
_cell.length_c   1.000
_cell.angle_alpha   90.00
_cell.angle_beta   90.00
_cell.angle_gamma   90.00
#
_symmetry.space_group_name_H-M   'P 1'
#
loop_
_entity.id
_entity.type
_entity.pdbx_description
1 polymer ?
#
loop_
_entity_poly.entity_id
_entity_poly.type
_entity_poly.pdbx_seq_one_letter_code
_entity_poly.pdbx_strand_id
1 'polypeptide(L)' 'MKELAGRLTALDPDAGAAVRVIAYFDRLAEHRAGLEALVRGAAVLAGCPARLADTGRRVRLRVEPDGRRRD' A
#
# COMPACT_ATOMS: atom_id res chain seq x y z
N MET A 1 -0.07 -16.77 -0.50
CA MET A 1 0.24 -15.62 -1.38
C MET A 1 1.67 -15.61 -1.95
N LYS A 2 2.74 -15.79 -1.16
CA LYS A 2 4.13 -15.71 -1.69
C LYS A 2 4.43 -16.65 -2.85
N GLU A 3 4.05 -17.93 -2.74
CA GLU A 3 4.30 -18.93 -3.78
C GLU A 3 3.53 -18.61 -5.08
N LEU A 4 2.26 -18.19 -4.95
CA LEU A 4 1.43 -17.76 -6.07
C LEU A 4 2.03 -16.55 -6.78
N ALA A 5 2.47 -15.53 -6.05
CA ALA A 5 3.09 -14.34 -6.63
C ALA A 5 4.37 -14.68 -7.41
N GLY A 6 5.19 -15.61 -6.90
CA GLY A 6 6.39 -16.10 -7.59
C GLY A 6 6.05 -16.83 -8.90
N ARG A 7 5.06 -17.73 -8.85
CA ARG A 7 4.58 -18.47 -10.04
C ARG A 7 3.96 -17.56 -11.08
N LEU A 8 3.16 -16.57 -10.67
CA LEU A 8 2.62 -15.56 -11.59
C LEU A 8 3.73 -14.71 -12.18
N THR A 9 4.71 -14.25 -11.41
CA THR A 9 5.83 -13.44 -11.94
C THR A 9 6.60 -14.17 -13.04
N ALA A 10 6.74 -15.50 -12.94
CA ALA A 10 7.40 -16.32 -13.96
C ALA A 10 6.59 -16.45 -15.27
N LEU A 11 5.26 -16.28 -15.20
CA LEU A 11 4.35 -16.33 -16.35
C LEU A 11 4.08 -14.93 -16.93
N ASP A 12 3.88 -13.96 -16.05
CA ASP A 12 3.55 -12.56 -16.30
C ASP A 12 4.08 -11.71 -15.12
N PRO A 13 5.15 -10.93 -15.35
CA PRO A 13 5.72 -10.05 -14.32
C PRO A 13 4.74 -9.03 -13.73
N ASP A 14 3.81 -8.52 -14.54
CA ASP A 14 2.84 -7.49 -14.15
C ASP A 14 1.74 -8.09 -13.26
N ALA A 15 1.24 -9.27 -13.64
CA ALA A 15 0.31 -10.01 -12.81
C ALA A 15 0.94 -10.42 -11.46
N GLY A 16 2.22 -10.82 -11.48
CA GLY A 16 3.00 -11.06 -10.26
C GLY A 16 3.13 -9.82 -9.37
N ALA A 17 3.31 -8.64 -9.97
CA ALA A 17 3.37 -7.37 -9.23
C ALA A 17 2.02 -7.01 -8.59
N ALA A 18 0.90 -7.19 -9.30
CA ALA A 18 -0.43 -6.95 -8.76
C ALA A 18 -0.72 -7.81 -7.51
N VAL A 19 -0.37 -9.10 -7.55
CA VAL A 19 -0.54 -10.02 -6.41
C VAL A 19 0.34 -9.63 -5.22
N ARG A 20 1.54 -9.09 -5.46
CA ARG A 20 2.41 -8.58 -4.38
C ARG A 20 1.80 -7.37 -3.68
N VAL A 21 1.14 -6.46 -4.41
CA VAL A 21 0.45 -5.30 -3.83
C VAL A 21 -0.70 -5.76 -2.93
N ILE A 22 -1.51 -6.71 -3.38
CA ILE A 22 -2.60 -7.29 -2.57
C ILE A 22 -2.04 -7.90 -1.28
N ALA A 23 -1.03 -8.78 -1.40
CA ALA A 23 -0.42 -9.43 -0.25
C ALA A 23 0.23 -8.44 0.74
N TYR A 24 0.69 -7.29 0.26
CA TYR A 24 1.20 -6.23 1.12
C TYR A 24 0.09 -5.63 1.98
N PHE A 25 -1.05 -5.26 1.39
CA PHE A 25 -2.17 -4.68 2.13
C PHE A 25 -2.89 -5.70 3.02
N ASP A 26 -2.98 -6.97 2.60
CA ASP A 26 -3.49 -8.05 3.44
C ASP A 26 -2.72 -8.14 4.76
N ARG A 27 -1.38 -8.07 4.70
CA ARG A 27 -0.55 -8.07 5.91
C ARG A 27 -0.81 -6.86 6.79
N LEU A 28 -0.96 -5.67 6.21
CA LEU A 28 -1.31 -4.48 6.99
C LEU A 28 -2.65 -4.65 7.71
N ALA A 29 -3.64 -5.23 7.04
CA ALA A 29 -4.95 -5.52 7.62
C ALA A 29 -4.87 -6.58 8.73
N GLU A 30 -4.19 -7.71 8.48
CA GLU A 30 -3.96 -8.80 9.45
C GLU A 30 -3.32 -8.28 10.74
N HIS A 31 -2.34 -7.37 10.62
CA HIS A 31 -1.62 -6.81 11.76
C HIS A 31 -2.28 -5.55 12.34
N ARG A 32 -3.47 -5.17 11.85
CA ARG A 32 -4.20 -3.96 12.24
C ARG A 32 -3.32 -2.71 12.23
N ALA A 33 -2.53 -2.57 11.16
CA ALA A 33 -1.61 -1.45 11.01
C ALA A 33 -2.36 -0.11 11.04
N GLY A 34 -1.72 0.91 11.59
CA GLY A 34 -2.30 2.25 11.66
C GLY A 34 -2.53 2.88 10.28
N LEU A 35 -3.38 3.92 10.24
CA LEU A 35 -3.73 4.64 9.01
C LEU A 35 -2.49 5.17 8.25
N GLU A 36 -1.44 5.57 8.98
CA GLU A 36 -0.20 6.03 8.35
C GLU A 36 0.50 4.94 7.54
N ALA A 37 0.55 3.70 8.03
CA ALA A 37 1.16 2.59 7.30
C ALA A 37 0.40 2.27 6.01
N LEU A 38 -0.93 2.35 6.05
CA LEU A 38 -1.81 2.18 4.89
C LEU A 38 -1.54 3.24 3.80
N VAL A 39 -1.58 4.53 4.17
CA VAL A 39 -1.37 5.62 3.21
C VAL A 39 0.07 5.63 2.68
N ARG A 40 1.04 5.30 3.54
CA ARG A 40 2.45 5.15 3.13
C ARG A 40 2.62 4.03 2.11
N GLY A 41 2.01 2.88 2.36
CA GLY A 41 1.99 1.77 1.40
C GLY A 41 1.43 2.19 0.05
N ALA A 42 0.31 2.92 0.04
CA ALA A 42 -0.29 3.43 -1.18
C ALA A 42 0.63 4.40 -1.93
N ALA A 43 1.24 5.36 -1.23
CA ALA A 43 2.12 6.36 -1.85
C ALA A 43 3.38 5.73 -2.48
N VAL A 44 4.03 4.83 -1.75
CA VAL A 44 5.26 4.17 -2.20
C VAL A 44 5.00 3.22 -3.37
N LEU A 45 3.93 2.41 -3.28
CA LEU A 45 3.60 1.43 -4.33
C LEU A 45 3.05 2.08 -5.61
N ALA A 46 2.32 3.19 -5.49
CA ALA A 46 1.81 3.93 -6.65
C ALA A 46 2.84 4.90 -7.26
N GLY A 47 3.95 5.18 -6.55
CA GLY A 47 4.96 6.15 -6.99
C GLY A 47 4.44 7.60 -7.05
N CYS A 48 3.32 7.89 -6.39
CA CYS A 48 2.68 9.21 -6.40
C CYS A 48 2.15 9.57 -5.00
N PRO A 49 1.91 10.86 -4.70
CA PRO A 49 1.43 11.25 -3.37
C PRO A 49 0.05 10.64 -3.07
N ALA A 50 -0.13 10.10 -1.86
CA ALA A 50 -1.41 9.57 -1.39
C ALA A 50 -1.93 10.38 -0.19
N ARG A 51 -3.26 10.54 -0.10
CA ARG A 51 -3.93 11.26 0.99
C ARG A 51 -5.13 10.49 1.52
N LEU A 52 -5.25 10.41 2.84
CA LEU A 52 -6.48 10.07 3.54
C LEU A 52 -7.07 11.33 4.19
N ALA A 53 -8.30 11.67 3.81
CA ALA A 53 -9.05 12.78 4.36
C ALA A 53 -10.42 12.28 4.82
N ASP A 54 -10.66 12.35 6.14
CA ASP A 54 -11.94 12.05 6.76
C ASP A 54 -12.29 13.21 7.69
N THR A 55 -13.26 14.04 7.28
CA THR A 55 -13.70 15.22 8.03
C THR A 55 -14.46 14.82 9.29
N GLY A 56 -15.24 13.75 9.26
CA GLY A 56 -16.01 13.27 10.41
C GLY A 56 -15.11 12.76 11.54
N ARG A 57 -13.98 12.15 11.18
CA ARG A 57 -12.97 11.65 12.14
C ARG A 57 -11.81 12.62 12.38
N ARG A 58 -11.84 13.82 11.76
CA ARG A 58 -10.76 14.82 11.78
C ARG A 58 -9.39 14.25 11.36
N VAL A 59 -9.38 13.29 10.43
CA VAL A 59 -8.15 12.70 9.90
C VAL A 59 -7.76 13.47 8.63
N ARG A 60 -6.53 14.01 8.64
CA ARG A 60 -5.85 14.46 7.43
C ARG A 60 -4.44 13.92 7.48
N LEU A 61 -4.14 13.07 6.50
CA LEU A 61 -2.84 12.43 6.39
C LEU A 61 -2.45 12.43 4.92
N ARG A 62 -1.25 12.92 4.62
CA ARG A 62 -0.66 12.84 3.29
C ARG A 62 0.73 12.23 3.40
N VAL A 63 1.05 11.34 2.46
CA VAL A 63 2.37 10.73 2.35
C VAL A 63 2.87 10.96 0.92
N GLU A 64 4.11 11.42 0.81
CA GLU A 64 4.80 11.61 -0.46
C GLU A 64 5.37 10.26 -0.96
N PRO A 65 5.75 10.14 -2.26
CA PRO A 65 6.22 8.87 -2.84
C PRO A 65 7.46 8.27 -2.17
N ASP A 66 8.26 9.10 -1.50
CA ASP A 66 9.44 8.68 -0.71
C ASP A 66 9.06 8.08 0.66
N GLY A 67 7.76 7.97 0.94
CA GLY A 67 7.21 7.48 2.19
C GLY A 67 7.19 8.51 3.30
N ARG A 68 7.63 9.75 3.09
CA ARG A 68 7.60 10.78 4.15
C ARG A 68 6.20 11.36 4.28
N ARG A 69 5.75 11.48 5.53
CA ARG A 69 4.50 12.15 5.86
C ARG A 69 4.67 13.66 5.67
N ARG A 70 3.63 14.29 5.12
CA ARG A 70 3.47 15.74 5.03
C ARG A 70 2.14 16.13 5.67
N ASP A 71 2.21 16.95 6.72
CA ASP A 71 1.02 17.42 7.45
C ASP A 71 0.27 18.53 6.69
#